data_AF-A0A520ZXS1-F1
#
_entry.id   AF-A0A520ZXS1-F1
#
_cell.length_a   1.000
_cell.length_b   1.000
_cell.length_c   1.000
_cell.angle_alpha   90.00
_cell.angle_beta   90.00
_cell.angle_gamma   90.00
#
_symmetry.space_group_name_H-M   'P 1'
#
loop_
_entity.id
_entity.type
_entity.pdbx_description
1 polymer ?
#
loop_
_entity_poly.entity_id
_entity_poly.type
_entity_poly.pdbx_seq_one_letter_code
_entity_poly.pdbx_strand_id
1 'polypeptide(L)' 'MTTTYRIAVIPGDGTGLEVVNEGRKALTAAAQRFGFALEMKDFDYGGDRYLQTGEVLPETAVDDLKAFDAIF' A
#
# COMPACT_ATOMS: atom_id res chain seq x y z
N MET A 1 6.54 22.56 8.78
CA MET A 1 6.92 21.15 8.66
C MET A 1 5.87 20.47 7.79
N THR A 2 6.27 19.68 6.81
CA THR A 2 5.34 18.96 5.92
C THR A 2 4.88 17.69 6.64
N THR A 3 3.56 17.51 6.83
CA THR A 3 3.01 16.26 7.37
C THR A 3 3.26 15.14 6.38
N THR A 4 3.85 14.03 6.85
CA THR A 4 4.11 12.83 6.04
C THR A 4 3.19 11.72 6.52
N TYR A 5 2.46 11.09 5.60
CA TYR A 5 1.65 9.91 5.90
C TYR A 5 2.32 8.65 5.36
N ARG A 6 2.45 7.64 6.21
CA ARG A 6 2.95 6.31 5.88
C ARG A 6 1.78 5.44 5.47
N ILE A 7 1.81 4.95 4.23
CA ILE A 7 0.73 4.16 3.63
C ILE A 7 1.27 2.76 3.32
N ALA A 8 0.64 1.75 3.91
CA ALA A 8 0.85 0.37 3.49
C ALA A 8 -0.01 0.10 2.25
N VAL A 9 0.62 -0.23 1.13
CA VAL A 9 -0.09 -0.47 -0.12
C VAL A 9 -0.19 -1.96 -0.39
N ILE A 10 -1.40 -2.46 -0.56
CA ILE A 10 -1.69 -3.86 -0.85
C ILE A 10 -2.39 -3.92 -2.22
N PRO A 11 -1.64 -4.05 -3.32
CA PRO A 11 -2.22 -4.05 -4.67
C PRO A 11 -3.12 -5.25 -4.95
N GLY A 12 -3.02 -6.32 -4.15
CA GLY A 12 -3.76 -7.56 -4.37
C GLY A 12 -3.41 -8.19 -5.73
N ASP A 13 -4.38 -8.90 -6.31
CA ASP A 13 -4.20 -9.64 -7.56
C ASP A 13 -5.10 -9.13 -8.68
N GLY A 14 -4.85 -9.61 -9.91
CA GLY A 14 -5.65 -9.27 -11.08
C GLY A 14 -5.59 -7.77 -11.39
N THR A 15 -6.76 -7.12 -11.51
CA THR A 15 -6.84 -5.69 -11.83
C THR A 15 -6.42 -4.78 -10.67
N GLY A 16 -6.21 -5.32 -9.46
CA GLY A 16 -5.81 -4.53 -8.30
C GLY A 16 -4.51 -3.76 -8.55
N LEU A 17 -3.51 -4.39 -9.18
CA LEU A 17 -2.25 -3.73 -9.55
C LEU A 17 -2.47 -2.53 -10.49
N GLU A 18 -3.32 -2.69 -11.50
CA GLU A 18 -3.64 -1.63 -12.46
C GLU A 18 -4.34 -0.45 -11.77
N VAL A 19 -5.37 -0.73 -10.96
CA VAL A 19 -6.16 0.30 -10.27
C VAL A 19 -5.34 1.02 -9.21
N VAL A 20 -4.54 0.30 -8.42
CA VAL A 20 -3.68 0.91 -7.39
C VAL A 20 -2.61 1.81 -8.02
N ASN A 21 -2.05 1.43 -9.18
CA ASN A 21 -1.10 2.29 -9.89
C ASN A 21 -1.71 3.62 -10.31
N GLU A 22 -2.95 3.64 -10.81
CA GLU A 22 -3.64 4.89 -11.13
C GLU A 22 -4.04 5.68 -9.88
N GLY A 23 -4.46 4.98 -8.82
CA GLY A 23 -4.75 5.58 -7.51
C GLY A 23 -3.53 6.30 -6.92
N ARG A 24 -2.33 5.71 -7.02
CA ARG A 24 -1.06 6.33 -6.60
C ARG A 24 -0.77 7.63 -7.34
N LYS A 25 -1.11 7.73 -8.63
CA LYS A 25 -0.98 8.99 -9.39
C LYS A 25 -1.91 10.07 -8.84
N ALA A 26 -3.16 9.72 -8.55
CA ALA A 26 -4.13 10.65 -7.97
C ALA A 26 -3.69 11.12 -6.57
N LEU A 27 -3.22 10.20 -5.72
CA LEU A 27 -2.70 10.50 -4.39
C LEU A 27 -1.46 11.41 -4.45
N THR A 28 -0.54 11.13 -5.39
CA THR A 28 0.66 11.97 -5.60
C THR A 28 0.29 13.37 -6.04
N ALA A 29 -0.67 13.52 -6.97
CA ALA A 29 -1.16 14.82 -7.41
C ALA A 29 -1.82 15.60 -6.26
N ALA A 30 -2.60 14.91 -5.41
CA ALA A 30 -3.18 15.52 -4.22
C ALA A 30 -2.11 15.97 -3.22
N ALA A 31 -1.12 15.13 -2.93
CA ALA A 31 -0.01 15.45 -2.04
C ALA A 31 0.73 16.72 -2.48
N GLN A 32 1.04 16.83 -3.78
CA GLN A 32 1.65 18.02 -4.38
C GLN A 32 0.74 19.25 -4.28
N ARG A 33 -0.56 19.08 -4.56
CA ARG A 33 -1.53 20.18 -4.58
C ARG A 33 -1.83 20.77 -3.19
N PHE A 34 -1.82 19.93 -2.16
CA PHE A 34 -2.24 20.31 -0.81
C PHE A 34 -1.08 20.39 0.20
N GLY A 35 0.15 20.09 -0.22
CA GLY A 35 1.35 20.35 0.58
C GLY A 35 1.58 19.33 1.71
N PHE A 36 1.28 18.06 1.46
CA PHE A 36 1.65 16.94 2.34
C PHE A 36 2.54 15.94 1.59
N ALA A 37 3.19 15.03 2.32
CA ALA A 37 4.02 13.98 1.76
C ALA A 37 3.41 12.59 2.01
N LEU A 38 3.76 11.65 1.14
CA LEU A 38 3.33 10.26 1.23
C LEU A 38 4.57 9.37 1.19
N GLU A 39 4.70 8.48 2.17
CA GLU A 39 5.65 7.38 2.18
C GLU A 39 4.86 6.10 1.96
N MET A 40 5.02 5.46 0.81
CA MET A 40 4.25 4.27 0.45
C MET A 40 5.15 3.04 0.47
N LYS A 41 4.73 1.97 1.14
CA LYS A 41 5.40 0.67 1.14
C LYS A 41 4.48 -0.39 0.56
N ASP A 42 4.94 -1.10 -0.46
CA ASP A 42 4.22 -2.22 -1.04
C ASP A 42 4.31 -3.49 -0.18
N PHE A 43 3.20 -4.20 -0.09
CA PHE A 43 3.08 -5.53 0.49
C PHE A 43 2.48 -6.47 -0.55
N ASP A 44 3.08 -7.64 -0.74
CA ASP A 44 2.72 -8.63 -1.75
C ASP A 44 1.56 -9.55 -1.30
N TYR A 45 0.70 -9.10 -0.39
CA TYR A 45 -0.39 -9.93 0.13
C TYR A 45 -1.44 -10.18 -0.95
N GLY A 46 -1.76 -11.44 -1.18
CA GLY A 46 -2.68 -11.84 -2.24
C GLY A 46 -2.57 -13.32 -2.62
N GLY A 47 -3.35 -13.68 -3.63
CA GLY A 47 -3.36 -14.99 -4.28
C GLY A 47 -2.02 -15.33 -4.93
N ASP A 48 -1.35 -14.38 -5.58
CA ASP A 48 -0.04 -14.64 -6.20
C ASP A 48 0.99 -15.09 -5.16
N ARG A 49 1.03 -14.44 -4.00
CA ARG A 49 1.87 -14.86 -2.86
C ARG A 49 1.45 -16.22 -2.32
N TYR A 50 0.14 -16.49 -2.18
CA TYR A 50 -0.33 -17.79 -1.74
C TYR A 50 0.10 -18.91 -2.70
N LEU A 51 0.01 -18.69 -4.01
CA LEU A 51 0.47 -19.66 -5.01
C LEU A 51 1.98 -19.92 -4.93
N GLN A 52 2.76 -18.92 -4.55
CA GLN A 52 4.22 -19.04 -4.42
C GLN A 52 4.68 -19.63 -3.09
N THR A 53 3.99 -19.32 -1.99
CA THR A 53 4.49 -19.56 -0.62
C THR A 53 3.58 -20.46 0.22
N GLY A 54 2.32 -20.66 -0.18
CA GLY A 54 1.28 -21.29 0.64
C GLY A 54 0.64 -20.34 1.66
N GLU A 55 1.07 -19.07 1.73
CA GLU A 55 0.58 -18.09 2.69
C GLU A 55 0.01 -16.84 2.00
N VAL A 56 -1.19 -16.41 2.39
CA VAL A 56 -1.76 -15.13 1.92
C VAL A 56 -1.21 -13.95 2.72
N LEU A 57 -1.16 -14.12 4.04
CA LEU A 57 -0.73 -13.12 5.02
C LEU A 57 0.19 -13.81 6.03
N PRO A 58 1.42 -13.32 6.25
CA PRO A 58 2.28 -13.83 7.31
C PRO A 58 1.70 -13.51 8.70
N GLU A 59 2.09 -14.26 9.73
CA GLU A 59 1.63 -14.02 11.10
C GLU A 59 1.95 -12.61 11.61
N THR A 60 3.03 -11.99 11.11
CA THR A 60 3.46 -10.63 11.47
C THR A 60 2.65 -9.54 10.79
N ALA A 61 1.82 -9.85 9.78
CA ALA A 61 1.20 -8.86 8.90
C ALA A 61 0.44 -7.77 9.67
N VAL A 62 -0.34 -8.16 10.67
CA VAL A 62 -1.13 -7.20 11.47
C VAL A 62 -0.21 -6.23 12.23
N ASP A 63 0.89 -6.72 12.78
CA ASP A 63 1.82 -5.88 13.54
C ASP A 63 2.66 -4.99 12.62
N ASP A 64 3.04 -5.48 11.44
CA ASP A 64 3.69 -4.69 10.40
C ASP A 64 2.79 -3.55 9.91
N LEU A 65 1.50 -3.84 9.66
CA LEU A 65 0.53 -2.85 9.15
C LEU A 65 0.16 -1.78 10.18
N LYS A 66 0.20 -2.09 11.49
CA LYS A 66 0.01 -1.09 12.56
C LYS A 66 1.06 0.01 12.56
N ALA A 67 2.21 -0.21 11.92
CA ALA A 67 3.24 0.81 11.81
C ALA A 67 2.87 1.92 10.79
N PHE A 68 1.79 1.76 10.02
CA PHE A 68 1.34 2.69 9.00
C PHE A 68 0.13 3.49 9.45
N ASP A 69 -0.05 4.67 8.85
CA ASP A 69 -1.16 5.57 9.18
C ASP A 69 -2.45 5.18 8.43
N ALA A 70 -2.32 4.47 7.29
CA ALA A 70 -3.42 3.88 6.55
C ALA A 70 -2.97 2.68 5.68
N ILE A 71 -3.96 1.90 5.22
CA ILE A 71 -3.80 0.86 4.20
C ILE A 71 -4.50 1.35 2.93
N PHE A 72 -3.87 1.16 1.77
CA PHE A 72 -4.38 1.53 0.45
C PHE A 72 -4.36 0.35 -0.52
#